data_AF-A0A7W1CND1-F1
#
_entry.id   AF-A0A7W1CND1-F1
#
_cell.length_a   1.000
_cell.length_b   1.000
_cell.length_c   1.000
_cell.angle_alpha   90.00
_cell.angle_beta   90.00
_cell.angle_gamma   90.00
#
_symmetry.space_group_name_H-M   'P 1'
#
loop_
_entity.id
_entity.type
_entity.pdbx_description
1 polymer ?
#
loop_
_entity_poly.entity_id
_entity_poly.type
_entity_poly.pdbx_seq_one_letter_code
_entity_poly.pdbx_strand_id
1 'polypeptide(L)'
;MDVGEIVQLVEATSDIGLAGDELTRLVELLVEYGATPDEIVAAAATGSPGGLALDLAVRSGGEALEFRAATAAAGLTVTEAERIWTALGFPDPTGTGRRLDPASVDALHFLATTGRDLLGPEHSVGLTRYRRRDGAPGRGRRRRVPCSLRGPTTRGRVRLPRRRRGVRRHRS
;
A
#
# COMPACT_ATOMS: atom_id res chain seq x y z
N MET A 1 19.38 -18.93 13.24
CA MET A 1 18.21 -19.64 12.72
C MET A 1 18.62 -20.22 11.38
N ASP A 2 18.49 -21.52 11.21
CA ASP A 2 18.82 -22.17 9.93
C ASP A 2 17.64 -22.10 8.95
N VAL A 3 17.89 -22.41 7.67
CA VAL A 3 16.85 -22.35 6.62
C VAL A 3 15.70 -23.32 6.91
N GLY A 4 15.98 -24.49 7.49
CA GLY A 4 14.96 -25.48 7.84
C GLY A 4 14.02 -25.01 8.94
N GLU A 5 14.56 -24.33 9.96
CA GLU A 5 13.77 -23.68 11.02
C GLU A 5 12.87 -22.57 10.45
N ILE A 6 13.39 -21.77 9.51
CA ILE A 6 12.60 -20.71 8.86
C ILE A 6 11.47 -21.31 8.03
N VAL A 7 11.74 -22.35 7.23
CA VAL A 7 10.72 -23.03 6.42
C VAL A 7 9.61 -23.58 7.31
N GLN A 8 9.93 -24.23 8.43
CA GLN A 8 8.92 -24.75 9.36
C GLN A 8 8.05 -23.65 9.97
N LEU A 9 8.66 -22.52 10.37
CA LEU A 9 7.93 -21.37 10.90
C LEU A 9 7.00 -20.77 9.85
N VAL A 10 7.50 -20.66 8.61
CA VAL A 10 6.74 -20.15 7.48
C VAL A 10 5.59 -21.09 7.15
N GLU A 11 5.79 -22.40 7.01
CA GLU A 11 4.71 -23.38 6.80
C GLU A 11 3.63 -23.30 7.89
N ALA A 12 4.02 -23.08 9.15
CA ALA A 12 3.09 -22.97 10.26
C ALA A 12 2.27 -21.66 10.28
N THR A 13 2.77 -20.60 9.65
CA THR A 13 2.12 -19.26 9.62
C THR A 13 1.52 -18.89 8.27
N SER A 14 1.81 -19.65 7.23
CA SER A 14 1.41 -19.38 5.84
C SER A 14 0.13 -20.10 5.48
N ASP A 15 -0.75 -19.41 4.76
CA ASP A 15 -1.82 -20.02 3.95
C ASP A 15 -1.39 -20.08 2.47
N ILE A 16 -0.08 -20.17 2.23
CA ILE A 16 0.53 -20.08 0.91
C ILE A 16 0.64 -21.50 0.35
N GLY A 17 -0.11 -21.80 -0.72
CA GLY A 17 -0.19 -23.13 -1.33
C GLY A 17 1.06 -23.60 -2.09
N LEU A 18 2.26 -23.22 -1.64
CA LEU A 18 3.53 -23.69 -2.22
C LEU A 18 3.86 -25.09 -1.67
N ALA A 19 4.37 -25.96 -2.54
CA ALA A 19 4.91 -27.26 -2.11
C ALA A 19 6.24 -27.08 -1.36
N GLY A 20 6.57 -27.98 -0.42
CA GLY A 20 7.71 -27.82 0.50
C GLY A 20 9.06 -27.54 -0.17
N ASP A 21 9.34 -28.17 -1.32
CA ASP A 21 10.58 -27.91 -2.08
C ASP A 21 10.62 -26.51 -2.71
N GLU A 22 9.46 -26.00 -3.14
CA GLU A 22 9.32 -24.68 -3.74
C GLU A 22 9.42 -23.58 -2.68
N LEU A 23 8.83 -23.82 -1.51
CA LEU A 23 8.98 -22.93 -0.36
C LEU A 23 10.44 -22.86 0.11
N THR A 24 11.12 -24.00 0.18
CA THR A 24 12.54 -24.06 0.55
C THR A 24 13.39 -23.19 -0.37
N ARG A 25 13.23 -23.35 -1.70
CA ARG A 25 13.95 -22.53 -2.69
C ARG A 25 13.64 -21.04 -2.57
N LEU A 26 12.39 -20.69 -2.27
CA LEU A 26 11.99 -19.29 -2.06
C LEU A 26 12.66 -18.70 -0.82
N VAL A 27 12.70 -19.44 0.30
CA VAL A 27 13.38 -19.00 1.52
C VAL A 27 14.89 -18.86 1.28
N GLU A 28 15.52 -19.82 0.61
CA GLU A 28 16.94 -19.74 0.22
C GLU A 28 17.23 -18.48 -0.60
N LEU A 29 16.41 -18.21 -1.61
CA LEU A 29 16.53 -17.02 -2.45
C LEU A 29 16.38 -15.72 -1.65
N LEU A 30 15.41 -15.66 -0.73
CA LEU A 30 15.20 -14.49 0.12
C LEU A 30 16.38 -14.25 1.06
N VAL A 31 16.93 -15.32 1.65
CA VAL A 31 18.14 -15.25 2.48
C VAL A 31 19.35 -14.80 1.65
N GLU A 32 19.49 -15.28 0.41
CA GLU A 32 20.54 -14.84 -0.53
C GLU A 32 20.43 -13.33 -0.83
N TYR A 33 19.20 -12.81 -0.95
CA TYR A 33 18.93 -11.37 -1.07
C TYR A 33 19.06 -10.59 0.25
N GLY A 34 19.48 -11.23 1.34
CA GLY A 34 19.75 -10.59 2.62
C GLY A 34 18.52 -10.40 3.52
N ALA A 35 17.44 -11.14 3.28
CA ALA A 35 16.29 -11.15 4.18
C ALA A 35 16.65 -11.70 5.56
N THR A 36 16.12 -11.07 6.60
CA THR A 36 16.16 -11.63 7.95
C THR A 36 15.05 -12.66 8.16
N PRO A 37 15.21 -13.63 9.07
CA PRO A 37 14.17 -14.62 9.37
C PRO A 37 12.82 -13.99 9.74
N ASP A 38 12.83 -12.91 10.52
CA ASP A 38 11.63 -12.21 10.96
C ASP A 38 10.88 -11.55 9.80
N GLU A 39 11.60 -10.98 8.83
CA GLU A 39 11.02 -10.40 7.61
C GLU A 39 10.35 -11.49 6.75
N ILE A 40 10.99 -12.66 6.62
CA ILE A 40 10.46 -13.80 5.86
C ILE A 40 9.16 -14.30 6.50
N VAL A 41 9.14 -14.51 7.82
CA VAL A 41 7.95 -14.96 8.56
C VAL A 41 6.81 -13.93 8.45
N ALA A 42 7.11 -12.64 8.59
CA ALA A 42 6.11 -11.57 8.47
C ALA A 42 5.52 -11.47 7.05
N ALA A 43 6.36 -11.58 6.01
CA ALA A 43 5.91 -11.55 4.62
C ALA A 43 5.06 -12.79 4.29
N ALA A 44 5.37 -13.93 4.89
CA ALA A 44 4.60 -15.14 4.73
C ALA A 44 3.22 -15.08 5.40
N ALA A 45 3.15 -14.55 6.63
CA ALA A 45 1.89 -14.34 7.35
C ALA A 45 0.92 -13.39 6.62
N THR A 46 1.42 -12.50 5.75
CA THR A 46 0.61 -11.60 4.92
C THR A 46 0.35 -12.13 3.51
N GLY A 47 0.83 -13.34 3.19
CA GLY A 47 0.62 -14.02 1.91
C GLY A 47 1.39 -13.40 0.74
N SER A 48 2.45 -12.62 0.99
CA SER A 48 3.17 -11.88 -0.05
C SER A 48 4.70 -12.00 0.05
N PRO A 49 5.28 -13.21 0.12
CA PRO A 49 6.73 -13.39 0.10
C PRO A 49 7.37 -12.94 -1.23
N GLY A 50 6.62 -12.96 -2.33
CA GLY A 50 7.09 -12.39 -3.61
C GLY A 50 7.24 -10.87 -3.58
N GLY A 51 6.44 -10.17 -2.76
CA GLY A 51 6.61 -8.73 -2.52
C GLY A 51 7.91 -8.43 -1.78
N LEU A 52 8.27 -9.27 -0.80
CA LEU A 52 9.54 -9.15 -0.08
C LEU A 52 10.75 -9.32 -1.02
N ALA A 53 10.70 -10.26 -1.98
CA ALA A 53 11.78 -10.42 -2.96
C ALA A 53 12.00 -9.16 -3.80
N LEU A 54 10.92 -8.49 -4.23
CA LEU A 54 11.01 -7.22 -4.95
C LEU A 54 11.57 -6.11 -4.06
N ASP A 55 11.09 -6.01 -2.81
CA ASP A 55 11.57 -5.02 -1.85
C ASP A 55 13.07 -5.19 -1.58
N LEU A 56 13.55 -6.44 -1.45
CA LEU A 56 14.98 -6.73 -1.27
C LEU A 56 15.82 -6.43 -2.52
N ALA A 57 15.26 -6.65 -3.72
CA ALA A 57 15.94 -6.30 -4.97
C ALA A 57 16.10 -4.78 -5.17
N VAL A 58 15.17 -3.99 -4.62
CA VAL A 58 15.23 -2.52 -4.66
C VAL A 58 16.03 -1.95 -3.49
N ARG A 59 16.02 -2.63 -2.34
CA ARG A 59 16.80 -2.28 -1.15
C ARG A 59 18.29 -2.46 -1.46
N SER A 60 19.08 -1.47 -1.09
CA SER A 60 20.53 -1.70 -1.01
C SER A 60 20.78 -2.65 0.16
N GLY A 61 21.54 -3.72 -0.07
CA GLY A 61 21.77 -4.74 0.97
C GLY A 61 22.26 -4.16 2.30
N GLY A 62 22.07 -4.92 3.38
CA GLY A 62 22.48 -4.55 4.74
C GLY A 62 21.31 -4.42 5.71
N GLU A 63 21.61 -4.43 7.00
CA GLU A 63 20.60 -4.38 8.06
C GLU A 63 19.86 -3.03 8.07
N ALA A 64 18.52 -3.09 8.08
CA ALA A 64 17.71 -1.89 8.17
C ALA A 64 17.74 -1.34 9.60
N LEU A 65 18.11 -0.07 9.75
CA LEU A 65 18.22 0.60 11.03
C LEU A 65 16.91 1.32 11.38
N GLU A 66 16.50 1.26 12.63
CA GLU A 66 15.45 2.14 13.16
C GLU A 66 15.75 3.60 12.83
N PHE A 67 14.73 4.41 12.53
CA PHE A 67 14.93 5.78 12.04
C PHE A 67 15.92 6.57 12.90
N ARG A 68 15.79 6.53 14.24
CA ARG A 68 16.73 7.22 15.14
C ARG A 68 18.19 6.72 14.99
N ALA A 69 18.39 5.41 14.89
CA ALA A 69 19.72 4.84 14.69
C ALA A 69 20.29 5.23 13.32
N ALA A 70 19.47 5.19 12.28
CA ALA A 70 19.82 5.66 10.94
C ALA A 70 20.20 7.16 10.92
N THR A 71 19.48 8.02 11.64
CA THR A 71 19.83 9.46 11.72
C THR A 71 21.19 9.69 12.35
N ALA A 72 21.52 8.94 13.40
CA ALA A 72 22.82 9.01 14.04
C ALA A 72 23.93 8.51 13.11
N ALA A 73 23.68 7.41 12.38
CA ALA A 73 24.60 6.88 11.37
C ALA A 73 24.85 7.88 10.23
N ALA A 74 23.83 8.64 9.82
CA ALA A 74 23.94 9.71 8.84
C ALA A 74 24.60 11.00 9.40
N GLY A 75 24.99 11.04 10.68
CA GLY A 75 25.55 12.26 11.30
C GLY A 75 24.54 13.40 11.44
N LEU A 76 23.24 13.11 11.43
CA LEU A 76 22.16 14.09 11.50
C LEU A 76 21.49 14.12 12.87
N THR A 77 20.94 15.28 13.23
CA THR A 77 19.98 15.33 14.33
C THR A 77 18.64 14.73 13.89
N VAL A 78 17.92 14.09 14.82
CA VAL A 78 16.59 13.50 14.54
C VAL A 78 15.65 14.53 13.91
N THR A 79 15.61 15.74 14.46
CA THR A 79 14.76 16.84 13.98
C THR A 79 15.15 17.36 12.59
N GLU A 80 16.42 17.26 12.20
CA GLU A 80 16.87 17.63 10.85
C GLU A 80 16.46 16.56 9.83
N ALA A 81 16.69 15.28 10.16
CA ALA A 81 16.26 14.17 9.33
C ALA A 81 14.74 14.10 9.17
N GLU A 82 13.96 14.33 10.24
CA GLU A 82 12.49 14.42 10.17
C GLU A 82 12.02 15.51 9.20
N ARG A 83 12.69 16.67 9.21
CA ARG A 83 12.37 17.78 8.30
C ARG A 83 12.64 17.40 6.86
N ILE A 84 13.80 16.81 6.56
CA ILE A 84 14.13 16.33 5.21
C ILE A 84 13.16 15.24 4.76
N TRP A 85 12.88 14.28 5.64
CA TRP A 85 11.97 13.17 5.38
C TRP A 85 10.54 13.63 5.08
N THR A 86 10.02 14.54 5.89
CA THR A 86 8.69 15.13 5.67
C THR A 86 8.67 16.03 4.44
N ALA A 87 9.78 16.71 4.14
CA ALA A 87 9.92 17.52 2.94
C ALA A 87 9.82 16.68 1.66
N LEU A 88 10.30 15.42 1.69
CA LEU A 88 10.13 14.41 0.62
C LEU A 88 8.68 13.93 0.45
N GLY A 89 7.77 14.34 1.34
CA GLY A 89 6.38 13.93 1.33
C GLY A 89 6.15 12.53 1.92
N PHE A 90 7.13 11.98 2.63
CA PHE A 90 6.98 10.72 3.35
C PHE A 90 6.22 10.91 4.68
N PRO A 91 5.52 9.88 5.17
CA PRO A 91 4.85 9.92 6.47
C PRO A 91 5.86 10.04 7.61
N ASP A 92 5.38 10.51 8.77
CA ASP A 92 6.18 10.66 9.99
C ASP A 92 6.92 9.33 10.31
N PRO A 93 8.27 9.36 10.31
CA PRO A 93 9.06 8.16 10.48
C PRO A 93 9.09 7.67 11.93
N THR A 94 8.85 8.54 12.91
CA THR A 94 8.89 8.18 14.33
C THR A 94 7.59 7.53 14.81
N GLY A 95 6.45 8.00 14.32
CA GLY A 95 5.14 7.40 14.62
C GLY A 95 4.90 6.04 13.98
N THR A 96 5.69 5.66 12.97
CA THR A 96 5.50 4.42 12.19
C THR A 96 6.49 3.31 12.52
N GLY A 97 7.48 3.55 13.40
CA GLY A 97 8.54 2.56 13.68
C GLY A 97 9.34 2.22 12.42
N ARG A 98 9.62 3.22 11.58
CA ARG A 98 10.17 2.96 10.27
C ARG A 98 11.65 2.60 10.34
N ARG A 99 12.02 1.54 9.64
CA ARG A 99 13.41 1.13 9.42
C ARG A 99 13.90 1.60 8.05
N LEU A 100 15.15 2.02 8.00
CA LEU A 100 15.84 2.56 6.83
C LEU A 100 16.98 1.62 6.44
N ASP A 101 17.04 1.25 5.17
CA ASP A 101 18.19 0.53 4.63
C ASP A 101 19.41 1.47 4.45
N PRO A 102 20.63 0.92 4.33
CA PRO A 102 21.85 1.72 4.22
C PRO A 102 21.81 2.79 3.11
N ALA A 103 21.32 2.50 1.90
CA ALA A 103 21.23 3.51 0.85
C ALA A 103 20.21 4.60 1.17
N SER A 104 19.14 4.29 1.90
CA SER A 104 18.24 5.34 2.41
C SER A 104 18.96 6.25 3.41
N VAL A 105 19.85 5.70 4.24
CA VAL A 105 20.72 6.49 5.15
C VAL A 105 21.70 7.35 4.35
N ASP A 106 22.36 6.78 3.34
CA ASP A 106 23.29 7.49 2.47
C ASP A 106 22.59 8.61 1.69
N ALA A 107 21.37 8.35 1.19
CA ALA A 107 20.56 9.35 0.52
C ALA A 107 20.15 10.49 1.47
N LEU A 108 19.78 10.18 2.71
CA LEU A 108 19.50 11.18 3.75
C LEU A 108 20.72 12.06 4.03
N HIS A 109 21.90 11.45 4.20
CA HIS A 109 23.16 12.16 4.39
C HIS A 109 23.48 13.06 3.18
N PHE A 110 23.35 12.53 1.96
CA PHE A 110 23.58 13.28 0.72
C PHE A 110 22.66 14.50 0.59
N LEU A 111 21.36 14.33 0.89
CA LEU A 111 20.40 15.43 0.83
C LEU A 111 20.68 16.50 1.90
N ALA A 112 21.11 16.09 3.10
CA ALA A 112 21.43 17.00 4.19
C ALA A 112 22.72 17.81 3.97
N THR A 113 23.72 17.20 3.34
CA THR A 113 25.04 17.80 3.10
C THR A 113 25.08 18.46 1.72
N THR A 114 25.17 17.64 0.68
CA THR A 114 25.39 18.05 -0.71
C THR A 114 24.18 18.80 -1.26
N GLY A 115 22.96 18.35 -0.91
CA GLY A 115 21.73 19.05 -1.29
C GLY A 115 21.65 20.46 -0.71
N ARG A 116 22.16 20.68 0.50
CA ARG A 116 22.16 21.99 1.16
C ARG A 116 23.21 22.93 0.57
N ASP A 117 24.39 22.41 0.24
CA ASP A 117 25.49 23.19 -0.33
C ASP A 117 25.21 23.59 -1.79
N LEU A 118 24.58 22.72 -2.58
CA LEU A 118 24.30 23.00 -4.00
C LEU A 118 23.06 23.89 -4.21
N LEU A 119 22.04 23.80 -3.35
CA LEU A 119 20.75 24.48 -3.56
C LEU A 119 20.57 25.67 -2.61
N GLY A 120 21.38 25.77 -1.56
CA GLY A 120 21.15 26.67 -0.44
C GLY A 120 20.09 26.12 0.53
N PRO A 121 20.12 26.56 1.81
CA PRO A 121 19.33 25.98 2.90
C PRO A 121 17.81 26.06 2.70
N GLU A 122 17.34 27.02 1.90
CA GLU A 122 15.91 27.24 1.61
C GLU A 122 15.39 26.39 0.43
N HIS A 123 16.26 25.96 -0.50
CA HIS A 123 15.84 25.28 -1.74
C HIS A 123 16.02 23.76 -1.72
N SER A 124 16.79 23.19 -0.77
CA SER A 124 16.90 21.74 -0.59
C SER A 124 15.55 21.09 -0.22
N VAL A 125 14.76 21.78 0.60
CA VAL A 125 13.37 21.39 0.96
C VAL A 125 12.39 21.58 -0.20
N GLY A 126 12.69 22.51 -1.12
CA GLY A 126 11.85 22.83 -2.27
C GLY A 126 11.87 21.75 -3.35
N LEU A 127 13.01 21.09 -3.55
CA LEU A 127 13.19 20.01 -4.53
C LEU A 127 12.46 18.71 -4.11
N THR A 128 12.27 18.53 -2.82
CA THR A 128 11.66 17.33 -2.23
C THR A 128 10.14 17.39 -2.12
N ARG A 129 9.50 18.56 -2.28
CA ARG A 129 8.02 18.69 -2.22
C ARG A 129 7.35 18.01 -3.42
N TYR A 130 7.22 16.69 -3.36
CA TYR A 130 6.27 15.96 -4.20
C TYR A 130 4.86 16.25 -3.68
N ARG A 131 4.17 17.19 -4.33
CA ARG A 131 2.77 17.50 -4.03
C ARG A 131 1.95 16.25 -4.32
N ARG A 132 1.60 15.49 -3.27
CA ARG A 132 0.56 14.45 -3.35
C ARG A 132 -0.67 15.13 -3.96
N ARG A 133 -1.10 14.68 -5.14
CA ARG A 133 -2.40 15.05 -5.69
C ARG A 133 -3.41 14.50 -4.70
N ASP A 134 -3.93 15.36 -3.83
CA ASP A 134 -4.89 14.98 -2.80
C ASP A 134 -5.96 14.10 -3.43
N GLY A 135 -6.07 12.88 -2.89
CA GLY A 135 -7.12 11.95 -3.24
C GLY A 135 -8.45 12.67 -3.07
N ALA A 136 -9.21 12.74 -4.16
CA ALA A 136 -10.57 13.26 -4.13
C ALA A 136 -11.32 12.61 -2.96
N PRO A 137 -12.00 13.39 -2.09
CA PRO A 137 -12.74 12.82 -0.98
C PRO A 137 -13.76 11.84 -1.55
N GLY A 138 -13.69 10.60 -1.07
CA GLY A 138 -14.60 9.53 -1.43
C GLY A 138 -16.03 10.05 -1.38
N ARG A 139 -16.69 10.08 -2.53
CA ARG A 139 -18.11 10.42 -2.63
C ARG A 139 -18.86 9.44 -1.75
N GLY A 140 -19.25 9.91 -0.56
CA GLY A 140 -20.10 9.19 0.36
C GLY A 140 -21.27 8.59 -0.41
N ARG A 141 -21.31 7.26 -0.45
CA ARG A 141 -22.49 6.51 -0.88
C ARG A 141 -23.61 6.90 0.09
N ARG A 142 -24.40 7.90 -0.28
CA ARG A 142 -25.70 8.17 0.33
C ARG A 142 -26.55 6.92 0.09
N ARG A 143 -26.62 6.04 1.08
CA ARG A 143 -27.70 5.07 1.19
C ARG A 143 -28.99 5.88 1.24
N ARG A 144 -29.69 5.94 0.11
CA ARG A 144 -31.07 6.44 0.07
C ARG A 144 -31.91 5.45 0.87
N VAL A 145 -32.44 5.93 1.98
CA VAL A 145 -33.55 5.29 2.69
C VAL A 145 -34.74 5.25 1.72
N PRO A 146 -35.45 4.12 1.57
CA PRO A 146 -36.61 4.06 0.70
C PRO A 146 -37.78 4.86 1.30
N CYS A 147 -38.12 5.98 0.68
CA CYS A 147 -39.38 6.68 0.92
C CYS A 147 -40.53 5.95 0.21
N SER A 148 -41.02 4.85 0.79
CA SER A 148 -42.32 4.28 0.44
C SER A 148 -43.38 4.78 1.42
N LEU A 149 -43.68 6.08 1.35
CA LEU A 149 -44.85 6.70 1.97
C LEU A 149 -45.32 7.86 1.09
N ARG A 150 -46.06 7.54 0.03
CA ARG A 150 -47.05 8.46 -0.57
C ARG A 150 -48.23 7.64 -1.06
N GLY A 151 -49.36 7.86 -0.40
CA GLY A 151 -50.63 7.21 -0.67
C GLY A 151 -51.28 7.67 -1.99
N PRO A 152 -52.48 7.13 -2.27
CA PRO A 152 -53.11 7.21 -3.58
C PRO A 152 -53.87 8.52 -3.75
N THR A 153 -53.61 9.24 -4.84
CA THR A 153 -54.51 10.30 -5.31
C THR A 153 -55.29 9.84 -6.54
N THR A 154 -56.57 10.13 -6.45
CA THR A 154 -57.69 9.58 -7.20
C THR A 154 -57.98 10.40 -8.47
N ARG A 155 -58.58 9.71 -9.46
CA ARG A 155 -59.52 10.21 -10.49
C ARG A 155 -58.98 11.02 -11.69
N GLY A 156 -59.21 10.42 -12.86
CA GLY A 156 -59.40 11.11 -14.13
C GLY A 156 -59.96 10.17 -15.20
N ARG A 157 -61.26 9.86 -15.16
CA ARG A 157 -62.01 9.12 -16.20
C ARG A 157 -62.28 10.04 -17.39
N VAL A 158 -62.03 9.58 -18.62
CA VAL A 158 -62.78 10.03 -19.83
C VAL A 158 -63.13 8.79 -20.67
N ARG A 159 -64.35 8.81 -21.22
CA ARG A 159 -65.12 7.72 -21.82
C ARG A 159 -64.74 7.40 -23.29
N LEU A 160 -65.06 6.16 -23.66
CA LEU A 160 -65.05 5.50 -24.98
C LEU A 160 -65.87 6.23 -26.09
N PRO A 161 -65.76 5.81 -27.37
CA PRO A 161 -66.77 4.87 -27.87
C PRO A 161 -66.30 3.73 -28.80
N ARG A 162 -67.14 2.70 -28.78
CA ARG A 162 -67.30 1.49 -29.62
C ARG A 162 -66.97 1.63 -31.12
N ARG A 163 -66.47 0.56 -31.77
CA ARG A 163 -67.27 -0.47 -32.51
C ARG A 163 -66.43 -1.40 -33.40
N ARG A 164 -66.69 -2.71 -33.20
CA ARG A 164 -67.04 -3.77 -34.18
C ARG A 164 -66.05 -4.33 -35.22
N ARG A 165 -66.16 -5.68 -35.28
CA ARG A 165 -65.91 -6.64 -36.39
C ARG A 165 -64.43 -6.93 -36.64
N GLY A 166 -63.97 -8.16 -36.78
CA GLY A 166 -64.57 -9.49 -36.95
C GLY A 166 -63.45 -10.35 -37.55
N VAL A 167 -63.30 -11.62 -37.23
CA VAL A 167 -63.63 -12.79 -38.09
C VAL A 167 -62.48 -13.78 -37.84
N ARG A 168 -62.72 -14.95 -37.23
CA ARG A 168 -62.55 -16.33 -37.78
C ARG A 168 -61.29 -16.50 -38.68
N ARG A 169 -60.43 -17.54 -38.63
CA ARG A 169 -60.49 -19.00 -38.39
C ARG A 169 -59.03 -19.44 -38.05
N HIS A 170 -58.75 -20.35 -37.13
CA HIS A 170 -58.84 -21.82 -37.19
C HIS A 170 -57.90 -22.50 -38.21
N ARG A 171 -57.02 -23.35 -37.64
CA ARG A 171 -56.44 -24.61 -38.17
C ARG A 171 -55.44 -24.48 -39.34
N SER A 172 -54.36 -25.24 -39.38
CA SER A 172 -54.09 -26.55 -38.76
C SER A 172 -52.68 -26.63 -38.22
#